data_AF-A0A4Q3U5M6-F1
#
_entry.id   AF-A0A4Q3U5M6-F1
#
_cell.length_a   1.000
_cell.length_b   1.000
_cell.length_c   1.000
_cell.angle_alpha   90.00
_cell.angle_beta   90.00
_cell.angle_gamma   90.00
#
_symmetry.space_group_name_H-M   'P 1'
#
loop_
_entity.id
_entity.type
_entity.pdbx_description
1 polymer ?
#
loop_
_entity_poly.entity_id
_entity_poly.type
_entity_poly.pdbx_seq_one_letter_code
_entity_poly.pdbx_strand_id
1 'polypeptide(L)'
;MPAPGSAARTVTTGVFALVGAILLGVAASEILRRIFNLISEHILKSTATASYPATPLSIAPFALLGLLLGGFLGNRVMNVAERWGTKWDKMEAGEKANVFLGVFAGFVVSAPFIVLFQALRLPAAPFAVLIVASVLGLASLTVYVLQSMREVLPWTQGKGPRKRSGIKIFDTNVLIDGRILDVAKAGFLDGEVYVPGFVLDELQKIADNSDPLRRARGRRGLDVLKQLQAEYPLEARIHDRYAPEQGDDVDHRLVRLAKALGADIVTNDFNLRGVAEIQEVRVMSLNDLALALRPNVLPSEVLPGLKIIKEGREYGQGVGYLDDGTMVVVENGGPHLNETVDVTVTQVIQTERGKMIFAEIEGEELPGGTRGPRRGGPRRV
;
A
#
# COMPACT_ATOMS: atom_id res chain seq x y z
N MET A 1 10.20 -24.60 -27.80
CA MET A 1 8.85 -24.01 -28.00
C MET A 1 9.00 -22.50 -27.98
N PRO A 2 8.54 -21.75 -28.99
CA PRO A 2 8.63 -20.29 -28.99
C PRO A 2 7.79 -19.71 -27.83
N ALA A 3 8.28 -18.64 -27.20
CA ALA A 3 7.52 -17.93 -26.17
C ALA A 3 6.15 -17.48 -26.72
N PRO A 4 5.06 -17.52 -25.92
CA PRO A 4 3.69 -17.29 -26.39
C PRO A 4 3.46 -15.94 -27.11
N GLY A 5 4.32 -14.93 -26.91
CA GLY A 5 4.27 -13.66 -27.64
C GLY A 5 4.86 -13.67 -29.07
N SER A 6 5.73 -14.63 -29.39
CA SER A 6 6.44 -14.66 -30.69
C SER A 6 5.53 -15.01 -31.87
N ALA A 7 4.58 -15.94 -31.68
CA ALA A 7 3.62 -16.31 -32.72
C ALA A 7 2.66 -15.16 -33.05
N ALA A 8 2.15 -14.46 -32.03
CA ALA A 8 1.28 -13.30 -32.21
C ALA A 8 1.99 -12.18 -32.98
N ARG A 9 3.25 -11.90 -32.63
CA ARG A 9 4.08 -10.89 -33.33
C ARG A 9 4.24 -11.24 -34.82
N THR A 10 4.63 -12.48 -35.14
CA THR A 10 4.82 -12.90 -36.54
C THR A 10 3.53 -12.82 -37.35
N VAL A 11 2.40 -13.20 -36.76
CA VAL A 11 1.08 -13.11 -37.42
C VAL A 11 0.70 -11.66 -37.66
N THR A 12 0.78 -10.79 -36.66
CA THR A 12 0.41 -9.37 -36.83
C THR A 12 1.31 -8.65 -37.82
N THR A 13 2.63 -8.85 -37.74
CA THR A 13 3.57 -8.27 -38.72
C THR A 13 3.29 -8.77 -40.14
N GLY A 14 2.98 -10.06 -40.30
CA GLY A 14 2.58 -10.64 -41.59
C GLY A 14 1.31 -10.03 -42.16
N VAL A 15 0.27 -9.83 -41.33
CA VAL A 15 -0.99 -9.19 -41.74
C VAL A 15 -0.75 -7.75 -42.19
N PHE A 16 -0.01 -6.95 -41.42
CA PHE A 16 0.29 -5.57 -41.80
C PHE A 16 1.13 -5.47 -43.07
N ALA A 17 2.10 -6.38 -43.27
CA ALA A 17 2.88 -6.46 -44.49
C ALA A 17 2.00 -6.79 -45.72
N LEU A 18 1.08 -7.76 -45.58
CA LEU A 18 0.15 -8.13 -46.66
C LEU A 18 -0.80 -6.99 -47.00
N VAL A 19 -1.39 -6.34 -46.00
CA VAL A 19 -2.28 -5.18 -46.19
C VAL A 19 -1.54 -4.02 -46.84
N GLY A 20 -0.31 -3.73 -46.39
CA GLY A 20 0.53 -2.69 -47.00
C GLY A 20 0.85 -2.97 -48.47
N ALA A 21 1.18 -4.22 -48.81
CA ALA A 21 1.45 -4.65 -50.18
C ALA A 21 0.22 -4.49 -51.09
N ILE A 22 -0.97 -4.86 -50.61
CA ILE A 22 -2.22 -4.72 -51.35
C ILE A 22 -2.57 -3.24 -51.54
N LEU A 23 -2.53 -2.43 -50.48
CA LEU A 23 -2.89 -1.01 -50.55
C LEU A 23 -2.01 -0.22 -51.52
N LEU A 24 -0.68 -0.37 -51.41
CA LEU A 24 0.25 0.33 -52.30
C LEU A 24 0.28 -0.27 -53.70
N GLY A 25 0.05 -1.57 -53.84
CA GLY A 25 -0.10 -2.20 -55.14
C GLY A 25 -1.31 -1.68 -55.92
N VAL A 26 -2.47 -1.55 -55.27
CA VAL A 26 -3.70 -1.00 -55.88
C VAL A 26 -3.56 0.50 -56.18
N ALA A 27 -2.88 1.25 -55.31
CA ALA A 27 -2.65 2.68 -55.50
C ALA A 27 -1.52 3.01 -56.51
N ALA A 28 -0.75 2.02 -56.97
CA ALA A 28 0.47 2.21 -57.75
C ALA A 28 0.26 3.06 -59.02
N SER A 29 -0.78 2.76 -59.80
CA SER A 29 -1.08 3.46 -61.05
C SER A 29 -1.45 4.93 -60.83
N GLU A 30 -2.25 5.22 -59.80
CA GLU A 30 -2.65 6.58 -59.44
C GLU A 30 -1.48 7.38 -58.87
N ILE A 31 -0.62 6.75 -58.07
CA ILE A 31 0.60 7.38 -57.54
C ILE A 31 1.56 7.74 -58.70
N LEU A 32 1.83 6.81 -59.61
CA LEU A 32 2.68 7.06 -60.78
C LEU A 32 2.14 8.17 -61.66
N ARG A 33 0.82 8.20 -61.90
CA ARG A 33 0.16 9.27 -62.66
C ARG A 33 0.34 10.63 -61.99
N ARG A 34 0.17 10.71 -60.66
CA ARG A 34 0.37 11.97 -59.91
C ARG A 34 1.82 12.43 -59.94
N ILE A 35 2.77 11.52 -59.76
CA ILE A 35 4.22 11.84 -59.83
C ILE A 35 4.58 12.35 -61.23
N PHE A 36 4.13 11.66 -62.28
CA PHE A 36 4.37 12.08 -63.65
C PHE A 36 3.76 13.46 -63.95
N ASN A 37 2.52 13.70 -63.55
CA ASN A 37 1.87 15.00 -63.76
C ASN A 37 2.63 16.12 -63.04
N LEU A 38 3.04 15.91 -61.79
CA LEU A 38 3.85 16.86 -61.04
C LEU A 38 5.17 17.17 -61.74
N ILE A 39 5.87 16.14 -62.24
CA ILE A 39 7.14 16.30 -62.98
C ILE A 39 6.91 17.00 -64.33
N SER A 40 5.89 16.60 -65.08
CA SER A 40 5.58 17.16 -66.39
C SER A 40 5.21 18.64 -66.30
N GLU A 41 4.44 19.01 -65.28
CA GLU A 41 4.00 20.37 -65.04
C GLU A 41 5.14 21.28 -64.53
N HIS A 42 5.92 20.84 -63.54
CA HIS A 42 6.97 21.66 -62.93
C HIS A 42 8.31 21.65 -63.68
N ILE A 43 8.69 20.52 -64.28
CA ILE A 43 10.02 20.34 -64.87
C ILE A 43 9.97 20.47 -66.39
N LEU A 44 8.99 19.83 -67.04
CA LEU A 44 8.90 19.83 -68.51
C LEU A 44 8.00 20.95 -69.07
N LYS A 45 7.30 21.72 -68.22
CA LYS A 45 6.29 22.73 -68.62
C LYS A 45 5.32 22.22 -69.69
N SER A 46 4.97 20.94 -69.60
CA SER A 46 4.13 20.23 -70.57
C SER A 46 2.82 19.80 -69.93
N THR A 47 1.71 20.04 -70.62
CA THR A 47 0.35 19.60 -70.22
C THR A 47 0.02 18.16 -70.64
N ALA A 48 1.01 17.41 -71.13
CA ALA A 48 0.83 16.02 -71.49
C ALA A 48 0.43 15.20 -70.25
N THR A 49 -0.67 14.45 -70.37
CA THR A 49 -1.10 13.50 -69.34
C THR A 49 -0.73 12.09 -69.76
N ALA A 50 0.03 11.38 -68.93
CA ALA A 50 0.33 9.97 -69.16
C ALA A 50 -0.74 9.09 -68.53
N SER A 51 -1.18 8.07 -69.27
CA SER A 51 -1.97 6.96 -68.74
C SER A 51 -1.01 5.82 -68.39
N TYR A 52 -0.94 5.46 -67.10
CA TYR A 52 -0.16 4.30 -66.64
C TYR A 52 -1.12 3.12 -66.41
N PRO A 53 -1.25 2.20 -67.38
CA PRO A 53 -2.07 1.01 -67.17
C PRO A 53 -1.49 0.17 -66.01
N ALA A 54 -2.39 -0.48 -65.27
CA ALA A 54 -2.05 -1.36 -64.15
C ALA A 54 -1.36 -2.63 -64.69
N THR A 55 -0.06 -2.53 -64.97
CA THR A 55 0.76 -3.66 -65.41
C THR A 55 1.45 -4.31 -64.22
N PRO A 56 1.79 -5.61 -64.28
CA PRO A 56 2.57 -6.27 -63.23
C PRO A 56 3.88 -5.52 -62.93
N LEU A 57 4.51 -4.93 -63.94
CA LEU A 57 5.75 -4.17 -63.80
C LEU A 57 5.58 -2.85 -63.03
N SER A 58 4.43 -2.18 -63.17
CA SER A 58 4.14 -0.96 -62.41
C SER A 58 3.65 -1.23 -60.99
N ILE A 59 3.06 -2.40 -60.73
CA ILE A 59 2.50 -2.76 -59.42
C ILE A 59 3.56 -3.39 -58.50
N ALA A 60 4.44 -4.24 -59.04
CA ALA A 60 5.37 -5.03 -58.23
C ALA A 60 6.30 -4.19 -57.32
N PRO A 61 6.90 -3.07 -57.77
CA PRO A 61 7.75 -2.24 -56.91
C PRO A 61 6.99 -1.60 -55.75
N PHE A 62 5.76 -1.13 -55.98
CA PHE A 62 4.92 -0.51 -54.95
C PHE A 62 4.35 -1.54 -53.98
N ALA A 63 4.00 -2.74 -54.47
CA ALA A 63 3.61 -3.85 -53.61
C ALA A 63 4.76 -4.30 -52.70
N LEU A 64 5.99 -4.38 -53.22
CA LEU A 64 7.18 -4.71 -52.42
C LEU A 64 7.47 -3.62 -51.37
N LEU A 65 7.40 -2.35 -51.76
CA LEU A 65 7.54 -1.23 -50.85
C LEU A 65 6.46 -1.25 -49.75
N GLY A 66 5.22 -1.59 -50.11
CA GLY A 66 4.12 -1.75 -49.17
C GLY A 66 4.30 -2.92 -48.22
N LEU A 67 4.90 -4.03 -48.67
CA LEU A 67 5.25 -5.16 -47.83
C LEU A 67 6.27 -4.74 -46.76
N LEU A 68 7.33 -4.02 -47.15
CA LEU A 68 8.38 -3.55 -46.24
C LEU A 68 7.84 -2.52 -45.24
N LEU A 69 7.10 -1.52 -45.71
CA LEU A 69 6.51 -0.49 -44.85
C LEU A 69 5.46 -1.08 -43.91
N GLY A 70 4.60 -1.96 -44.41
CA GLY A 70 3.60 -2.68 -43.62
C GLY A 70 4.25 -3.54 -42.54
N GLY A 71 5.27 -4.32 -42.89
CA GLY A 71 6.03 -5.11 -41.92
C GLY A 71 6.71 -4.27 -40.84
N PHE A 72 7.34 -3.15 -41.23
CA PHE A 72 7.93 -2.20 -40.28
C PHE A 72 6.88 -1.62 -39.34
N LEU A 73 5.75 -1.17 -39.87
CA LEU A 73 4.65 -0.58 -39.10
C LEU A 73 4.04 -1.59 -38.15
N GLY A 74 3.77 -2.82 -38.60
CA GLY A 74 3.24 -3.91 -37.78
C GLY A 74 4.17 -4.26 -36.63
N ASN A 75 5.48 -4.34 -36.88
CA ASN A 75 6.46 -4.56 -35.82
C ASN A 75 6.49 -3.39 -34.82
N ARG A 76 6.38 -2.14 -35.27
CA ARG A 76 6.27 -0.97 -34.37
C ARG A 76 5.01 -1.00 -33.51
N VAL A 77 3.86 -1.30 -34.11
CA VAL A 77 2.58 -1.45 -33.40
C VAL A 77 2.71 -2.53 -32.33
N MET A 78 3.31 -3.68 -32.64
CA MET A 78 3.47 -4.75 -31.66
C MET A 78 4.40 -4.37 -30.50
N ASN A 79 5.52 -3.69 -30.78
CA ASN A 79 6.40 -3.19 -29.72
C ASN A 79 5.68 -2.19 -28.80
N VAL A 80 4.80 -1.35 -29.34
CA VAL A 80 3.96 -0.46 -28.54
C VAL A 80 2.93 -1.26 -27.75
N ALA A 81 2.24 -2.20 -28.38
CA ALA A 81 1.22 -3.03 -27.74
C ALA A 81 1.79 -3.85 -26.57
N GLU A 82 2.97 -4.46 -26.71
CA GLU A 82 3.63 -5.20 -25.62
C GLU A 82 4.02 -4.28 -24.45
N ARG A 83 4.55 -3.09 -24.73
CA ARG A 83 4.87 -2.08 -23.69
C ARG A 83 3.62 -1.59 -22.97
N TRP A 84 2.51 -1.46 -23.69
CA TRP A 84 1.23 -1.04 -23.13
C TRP A 84 0.53 -2.18 -22.40
N GLY A 85 0.61 -3.42 -22.88
CA GLY A 85 0.01 -4.60 -22.24
C GLY A 85 0.63 -4.86 -20.86
N THR A 86 1.96 -4.84 -20.77
CA THR A 86 2.66 -4.97 -19.49
C THR A 86 2.34 -3.85 -18.48
N LYS A 87 2.02 -2.64 -18.97
CA LYS A 87 1.51 -1.55 -18.13
C LYS A 87 0.05 -1.79 -17.74
N TRP A 88 -0.79 -2.18 -18.69
CA TRP A 88 -2.22 -2.45 -18.49
C TRP A 88 -2.47 -3.53 -17.44
N ASP A 89 -1.67 -4.59 -17.43
CA ASP A 89 -1.79 -5.67 -16.43
C ASP A 89 -1.50 -5.19 -15.01
N LYS A 90 -0.65 -4.17 -14.86
CA LYS A 90 -0.27 -3.57 -13.58
C LYS A 90 -1.20 -2.43 -13.12
N MET A 91 -2.07 -1.94 -14.00
CA MET A 91 -2.99 -0.85 -13.69
C MET A 91 -4.12 -1.30 -12.77
N GLU A 92 -4.42 -0.47 -11.78
CA GLU A 92 -5.60 -0.63 -10.93
C GLU A 92 -6.89 -0.41 -11.74
N ALA A 93 -8.02 -0.94 -11.25
CA ALA A 93 -9.31 -0.81 -11.93
C ALA A 93 -9.72 0.65 -12.19
N GLY A 94 -9.41 1.56 -11.25
CA GLY A 94 -9.66 3.00 -11.42
C GLY A 94 -8.83 3.64 -12.52
N GLU A 95 -7.57 3.21 -12.69
CA GLU A 95 -6.69 3.73 -13.75
C GLU A 95 -7.14 3.24 -15.13
N LYS A 96 -7.57 1.97 -15.24
CA LYS A 96 -8.20 1.43 -16.45
C LYS A 96 -9.47 2.19 -16.83
N ALA A 97 -10.30 2.51 -15.82
CA ALA A 97 -11.50 3.31 -16.02
C ALA A 97 -11.18 4.72 -16.54
N ASN A 98 -10.13 5.37 -16.02
CA ASN A 98 -9.68 6.67 -16.51
C ASN A 98 -9.23 6.64 -17.98
N VAL A 99 -8.44 5.63 -18.37
CA VAL A 99 -8.01 5.48 -19.77
C VAL A 99 -9.23 5.27 -20.68
N PHE A 100 -10.15 4.41 -20.29
CA PHE A 100 -11.37 4.15 -21.07
C PHE A 100 -12.24 5.41 -21.20
N LEU A 101 -12.52 6.07 -20.08
CA LEU A 101 -13.36 7.26 -20.05
C LEU A 101 -12.71 8.43 -20.80
N GLY A 102 -11.38 8.55 -20.74
CA GLY A 102 -10.63 9.53 -21.51
C GLY A 102 -10.72 9.29 -23.00
N VAL A 103 -10.47 8.07 -23.47
CA VAL A 103 -10.61 7.74 -24.89
C VAL A 103 -12.04 8.02 -25.38
N PHE A 104 -13.05 7.63 -24.59
CA PHE A 104 -14.45 7.90 -24.91
C PHE A 104 -14.76 9.41 -24.96
N ALA A 105 -14.35 10.16 -23.94
CA ALA A 105 -14.54 11.61 -23.88
C ALA A 105 -13.83 12.32 -25.04
N GLY A 106 -12.59 11.94 -25.35
CA GLY A 106 -11.84 12.52 -26.47
C GLY A 106 -12.48 12.25 -27.82
N PHE A 107 -13.07 11.06 -28.02
CA PHE A 107 -13.87 10.77 -29.21
C PHE A 107 -15.08 11.71 -29.30
N VAL A 108 -15.85 11.88 -28.21
CA VAL A 108 -17.00 12.80 -28.17
C VAL A 108 -16.58 14.25 -28.43
N VAL A 109 -15.50 14.70 -27.78
CA VAL A 109 -14.95 16.07 -27.94
C VAL A 109 -14.41 16.30 -29.35
N SER A 110 -14.02 15.24 -30.08
CA SER A 110 -13.57 15.36 -31.46
C SER A 110 -14.70 15.57 -32.48
N ALA A 111 -15.96 15.31 -32.13
CA ALA A 111 -17.08 15.37 -33.07
C ALA A 111 -17.26 16.73 -33.78
N PRO A 112 -17.12 17.89 -33.11
CA PRO A 112 -17.21 19.19 -33.78
C PRO A 112 -16.14 19.42 -34.86
N PHE A 113 -14.98 18.75 -34.77
CA PHE A 113 -13.92 18.86 -35.78
C PHE A 113 -14.32 18.25 -37.11
N ILE A 114 -15.22 17.26 -37.11
CA ILE A 114 -15.75 16.67 -38.35
C ILE A 114 -16.50 17.75 -39.14
N VAL A 115 -17.39 18.50 -38.47
CA VAL A 115 -18.15 19.60 -39.08
C VAL A 115 -17.21 20.72 -39.53
N LEU A 116 -16.21 21.07 -38.71
CA LEU A 116 -15.21 22.08 -39.04
C LEU A 116 -14.42 21.72 -40.32
N PHE A 117 -13.90 20.50 -40.41
CA PHE A 117 -13.12 20.06 -41.57
C PHE A 117 -13.99 19.88 -42.81
N GLN A 118 -15.26 19.52 -42.65
CA GLN A 118 -16.22 19.45 -43.76
C GLN A 118 -16.52 20.85 -44.30
N ALA A 119 -16.65 21.86 -43.45
CA ALA A 119 -16.86 23.25 -43.84
C ALA A 119 -15.67 23.81 -44.64
N LEU A 120 -14.44 23.35 -44.36
CA LEU A 120 -13.22 23.72 -45.10
C LEU A 120 -13.12 23.07 -46.50
N ARG A 121 -14.06 22.20 -46.88
CA ARG A 121 -14.12 21.53 -48.20
C ARG A 121 -12.80 20.87 -48.61
N LEU A 122 -12.13 20.23 -47.65
CA LEU A 122 -10.84 19.59 -47.90
C LEU A 122 -11.00 18.36 -48.80
N PRO A 123 -9.98 18.03 -49.62
CA PRO A 123 -9.94 16.77 -50.35
C PRO A 123 -10.03 15.56 -49.40
N ALA A 124 -10.54 14.42 -49.89
CA ALA A 124 -10.84 13.26 -49.05
C ALA A 124 -9.63 12.74 -48.24
N ALA A 125 -8.42 12.77 -48.82
CA ALA A 125 -7.20 12.30 -48.15
C ALA A 125 -6.79 13.16 -46.94
N PRO A 126 -6.56 14.49 -47.07
CA PRO A 126 -6.24 15.34 -45.90
C PRO A 126 -7.40 15.41 -44.91
N PHE A 127 -8.65 15.33 -45.37
CA PHE A 127 -9.82 15.26 -44.48
C PHE A 127 -9.76 14.04 -43.54
N ALA A 128 -9.52 12.85 -44.08
CA ALA A 128 -9.41 11.63 -43.27
C ALA A 128 -8.25 11.68 -42.28
N VAL A 129 -7.08 12.19 -42.71
CA VAL A 129 -5.89 12.32 -41.84
C VAL A 129 -6.15 13.28 -40.68
N LEU A 130 -6.78 14.43 -40.95
CA LEU A 130 -7.07 15.42 -39.91
C LEU A 130 -8.10 14.90 -38.89
N ILE A 131 -9.12 14.17 -39.33
CA ILE A 131 -10.07 13.53 -38.41
C ILE A 131 -9.35 12.56 -37.47
N VAL A 132 -8.55 11.65 -38.03
CA VAL A 132 -7.82 10.67 -37.22
C VAL A 132 -6.86 11.37 -36.26
N ALA A 133 -6.15 12.42 -36.72
CA ALA A 133 -5.25 13.20 -35.87
C ALA A 133 -5.98 13.91 -34.73
N SER A 134 -7.13 14.53 -35.01
CA SER A 134 -7.96 15.19 -34.00
C SER A 134 -8.51 14.22 -32.97
N VAL A 135 -9.04 13.06 -33.40
CA VAL A 135 -9.55 12.02 -32.49
C VAL A 135 -8.43 11.53 -31.57
N LEU A 136 -7.27 11.16 -32.12
CA LEU A 136 -6.16 10.64 -31.33
C LEU A 136 -5.56 11.72 -30.41
N GLY A 137 -5.43 12.95 -30.88
CA GLY A 137 -4.91 14.06 -30.09
C GLY A 137 -5.81 14.41 -28.91
N LEU A 138 -7.11 14.51 -29.13
CA LEU A 138 -8.09 14.83 -28.08
C LEU A 138 -8.31 13.67 -27.12
N ALA A 139 -8.32 12.43 -27.59
CA ALA A 139 -8.29 11.23 -26.73
C ALA A 139 -7.05 11.22 -25.83
N SER A 140 -5.88 11.55 -26.36
CA SER A 140 -4.65 11.62 -25.56
C SER A 140 -4.72 12.74 -24.50
N LEU A 141 -5.23 13.91 -24.88
CA LEU A 141 -5.37 15.05 -23.97
C LEU A 141 -6.38 14.78 -22.84
N THR A 142 -7.53 14.21 -23.16
CA THR A 142 -8.57 13.89 -22.17
C THR A 142 -8.14 12.78 -21.23
N VAL A 143 -7.42 11.75 -21.71
CA VAL A 143 -6.76 10.77 -20.85
C VAL A 143 -5.76 11.45 -19.91
N TYR A 144 -4.92 12.36 -20.41
CA TYR A 144 -3.97 13.11 -19.57
C TYR A 144 -4.67 13.93 -18.48
N VAL A 145 -5.75 14.63 -18.83
CA VAL A 145 -6.55 15.43 -17.88
C VAL A 145 -7.21 14.53 -16.81
N LEU A 146 -7.79 13.40 -17.20
CA LEU A 146 -8.37 12.46 -16.24
C LEU A 146 -7.33 11.83 -15.33
N GLN A 147 -6.13 11.55 -15.86
CA GLN A 147 -5.02 11.03 -15.06
C GLN A 147 -4.47 12.09 -14.08
N SER A 148 -4.47 13.38 -14.44
CA SER A 148 -4.04 14.44 -13.53
C SER A 148 -5.04 14.68 -12.39
N MET A 149 -6.32 14.41 -12.61
CA MET A 149 -7.38 14.55 -11.59
C MET A 149 -7.68 13.24 -10.83
N ARG A 150 -6.80 12.23 -10.91
CA ARG A 150 -7.04 10.90 -10.33
C ARG A 150 -7.39 10.90 -8.83
N GLU A 151 -7.00 11.90 -8.06
CA GLU A 151 -7.24 11.93 -6.60
C GLU A 151 -8.67 12.42 -6.26
N VAL A 152 -9.32 13.07 -7.21
CA VAL A 152 -10.65 13.69 -7.06
C VAL A 152 -11.77 12.81 -7.64
N LEU A 153 -11.44 11.86 -8.53
CA LEU A 153 -12.46 11.06 -9.22
C LEU A 153 -13.05 9.96 -8.31
N PRO A 154 -14.39 9.77 -8.30
CA PRO A 154 -15.04 8.87 -7.35
C PRO A 154 -14.79 7.38 -7.63
N TRP A 155 -14.39 7.02 -8.85
CA TRP A 155 -14.05 5.64 -9.25
C TRP A 155 -12.56 5.29 -9.09
N THR A 156 -11.71 6.28 -8.80
CA THR A 156 -10.29 6.09 -8.45
C THR A 156 -10.05 6.17 -6.95
N GLN A 157 -10.99 6.70 -6.17
CA GLN A 157 -11.00 6.55 -4.71
C GLN A 157 -11.23 5.08 -4.35
N GLY A 158 -10.16 4.31 -4.35
CA GLY A 158 -10.13 2.96 -3.82
C GLY A 158 -10.51 2.98 -2.34
N LYS A 159 -11.77 2.71 -2.03
CA LYS A 159 -12.22 2.27 -0.69
C LYS A 159 -11.77 0.82 -0.40
N GLY A 160 -10.56 0.47 -0.81
CA GLY A 160 -9.87 -0.72 -0.34
C GLY A 160 -8.80 -0.25 0.65
N PRO A 161 -8.53 -0.99 1.74
CA PRO A 161 -7.38 -0.67 2.57
C PRO A 161 -6.17 -0.59 1.64
N ARG A 162 -5.47 0.57 1.64
CA ARG A 162 -4.17 0.71 0.96
C ARG A 162 -3.39 -0.57 1.21
N LYS A 163 -2.93 -1.22 0.13
CA LYS A 163 -2.19 -2.48 0.24
C LYS A 163 -1.00 -2.20 1.15
N ARG A 164 -1.11 -2.62 2.42
CA ARG A 164 -0.08 -2.35 3.41
C ARG A 164 1.19 -2.99 2.88
N SER A 165 2.28 -2.23 2.86
CA SER A 165 3.56 -2.74 2.41
C SER A 165 4.10 -3.84 3.34
N GLY A 166 3.59 -3.90 4.57
CA GLY A 166 4.13 -4.76 5.62
C GLY A 166 5.36 -4.14 6.31
N ILE A 167 5.83 -2.99 5.84
CA ILE A 167 6.94 -2.25 6.42
C ILE A 167 6.52 -1.69 7.79
N LYS A 168 7.42 -1.81 8.77
CA LYS A 168 7.24 -1.30 10.13
C LYS A 168 8.28 -0.24 10.43
N ILE A 169 7.83 1.00 10.60
CA ILE A 169 8.70 2.15 10.86
C ILE A 169 8.88 2.29 12.37
N PHE A 170 10.14 2.27 12.83
CA PHE A 170 10.43 2.43 14.25
C PHE A 170 10.75 3.87 14.60
N ASP A 171 10.22 4.29 15.75
CA ASP A 171 10.50 5.56 16.40
C ASP A 171 11.65 5.43 17.43
N THR A 172 12.32 6.54 17.73
CA THR A 172 13.40 6.69 18.72
C THR A 172 12.99 6.10 20.07
N ASN A 173 11.77 6.38 20.52
CA ASN A 173 11.27 5.94 21.83
C ASN A 173 11.17 4.41 21.96
N VAL A 174 10.77 3.73 20.90
CA VAL A 174 10.63 2.26 20.88
C VAL A 174 12.01 1.59 20.92
N LEU A 175 12.98 2.17 20.21
CA LEU A 175 14.36 1.69 20.20
C LEU A 175 15.02 1.84 21.57
N ILE A 176 14.80 2.97 22.26
CA ILE A 176 15.34 3.21 23.61
C ILE A 176 14.72 2.27 24.65
N ASP A 177 13.41 2.02 24.58
CA ASP A 177 12.71 1.07 25.46
C ASP A 177 13.32 -0.35 25.33
N GLY A 178 13.51 -0.81 24.10
CA GLY A 178 14.22 -2.03 23.78
C GLY A 178 13.39 -3.32 23.86
N ARG A 179 12.21 -3.31 24.49
CA ARG A 179 11.29 -4.48 24.50
C ARG A 179 10.86 -4.92 23.09
N ILE A 180 10.99 -4.03 22.10
CA ILE A 180 10.74 -4.36 20.70
C ILE A 180 11.60 -5.53 20.20
N LEU A 181 12.82 -5.67 20.71
CA LEU A 181 13.70 -6.78 20.36
C LEU A 181 13.14 -8.11 20.87
N ASP A 182 12.62 -8.14 22.10
CA ASP A 182 12.01 -9.34 22.68
C ASP A 182 10.73 -9.72 21.93
N VAL A 183 9.93 -8.71 21.56
CA VAL A 183 8.72 -8.90 20.73
C VAL A 183 9.08 -9.45 19.35
N ALA A 184 10.17 -8.98 18.74
CA ALA A 184 10.67 -9.51 17.49
C ALA A 184 11.14 -10.96 17.63
N LYS A 185 11.90 -11.27 18.69
CA LYS A 185 12.39 -12.63 19.02
C LYS A 185 11.26 -13.62 19.28
N ALA A 186 10.16 -13.16 19.87
CA ALA A 186 8.96 -13.96 20.09
C ALA A 186 8.15 -14.21 18.80
N GLY A 187 8.53 -13.62 17.65
CA GLY A 187 7.86 -13.81 16.37
C GLY A 187 6.59 -12.97 16.18
N PHE A 188 6.34 -11.98 17.04
CA PHE A 188 5.18 -11.09 16.94
C PHE A 188 5.42 -9.88 16.02
N LEU A 189 6.64 -9.76 15.47
CA LEU A 189 7.02 -8.74 14.50
C LEU A 189 7.34 -9.40 13.15
N ASP A 190 6.37 -9.36 12.23
CA ASP A 190 6.52 -9.82 10.84
C ASP A 190 6.84 -8.63 9.90
N GLY A 191 7.39 -8.89 8.72
CA GLY A 191 7.66 -7.89 7.69
C GLY A 191 9.01 -7.18 7.81
N GLU A 192 9.24 -6.24 6.90
CA GLU A 192 10.46 -5.44 6.84
C GLU A 192 10.46 -4.35 7.91
N VAL A 193 11.57 -4.20 8.63
CA VAL A 193 11.73 -3.14 9.62
C VAL A 193 12.46 -1.97 8.97
N TYR A 194 11.93 -0.76 9.14
CA TYR A 194 12.54 0.44 8.61
C TYR A 194 12.86 1.44 9.72
N VAL A 195 14.10 1.94 9.74
CA VAL A 195 14.51 3.03 10.64
C VAL A 195 14.91 4.26 9.82
N PRO A 196 14.15 5.36 9.90
CA PRO A 196 14.46 6.58 9.17
C PRO A 196 15.80 7.21 9.60
N GLY A 197 16.50 7.89 8.70
CA GLY A 197 17.77 8.54 9.02
C GLY A 197 17.66 9.57 10.15
N PHE A 198 16.58 10.33 10.19
CA PHE A 198 16.36 11.33 11.24
C PHE A 198 16.16 10.71 12.64
N VAL A 199 15.60 9.50 12.73
CA VAL A 199 15.50 8.73 13.99
C VAL A 199 16.89 8.27 14.44
N LEU A 200 17.73 7.84 13.50
CA LEU A 200 19.14 7.51 13.80
C LEU A 200 19.91 8.72 14.30
N ASP A 201 19.75 9.87 13.64
CA ASP A 201 20.43 11.11 14.00
C ASP A 201 19.97 11.59 15.39
N GLU A 202 18.70 11.43 15.73
CA GLU A 202 18.17 11.70 17.07
C GLU A 202 18.76 10.75 18.13
N LEU A 203 18.77 9.43 17.87
CA LEU A 203 19.40 8.46 18.77
C LEU A 203 20.87 8.78 19.04
N GLN A 204 21.63 9.16 18.02
CA GLN A 204 23.03 9.57 18.15
C GLN A 204 23.16 10.84 19.00
N LYS A 205 22.35 11.87 18.74
CA LYS A 205 22.32 13.09 19.57
C LYS A 205 22.02 12.79 21.04
N ILE A 206 21.13 11.84 21.32
CA ILE A 206 20.83 11.39 22.69
C ILE A 206 22.03 10.62 23.28
N ALA A 207 22.68 9.76 22.49
CA ALA A 207 23.85 8.97 22.90
C ALA A 207 25.13 9.80 23.14
N ASP A 208 25.16 11.04 22.64
CA ASP A 208 26.25 12.01 22.85
C ASP A 208 25.87 13.13 23.84
N ASN A 209 24.70 13.03 24.48
CA ASN A 209 24.23 14.05 25.41
C ASN A 209 25.14 14.20 26.65
N SER A 210 25.24 15.42 27.20
CA SER A 210 26.04 15.70 28.39
C SER A 210 25.46 15.04 29.66
N ASP A 211 24.15 14.82 29.70
CA ASP A 211 23.48 14.08 30.77
C ASP A 211 23.80 12.58 30.70
N PRO A 212 24.44 11.99 31.74
CA PRO A 212 24.78 10.57 31.77
C PRO A 212 23.59 9.63 31.57
N LEU A 213 22.40 9.98 32.09
CA LEU A 213 21.22 9.12 32.01
C LEU A 213 20.66 9.10 30.58
N ARG A 214 20.57 10.27 29.94
CA ARG A 214 20.15 10.35 28.52
C ARG A 214 21.17 9.66 27.63
N ARG A 215 22.47 9.84 27.90
CA ARG A 215 23.56 9.16 27.19
C ARG A 215 23.43 7.63 27.25
N ALA A 216 23.22 7.09 28.44
CA ALA A 216 23.04 5.65 28.64
C ALA A 216 21.82 5.10 27.88
N ARG A 217 20.70 5.84 27.89
CA ARG A 217 19.50 5.50 27.12
C ARG A 217 19.73 5.50 25.61
N GLY A 218 20.40 6.53 25.08
CA GLY A 218 20.73 6.61 23.65
C GLY A 218 21.64 5.45 23.21
N ARG A 219 22.69 5.14 24.00
CA ARG A 219 23.56 3.99 23.75
C ARG A 219 22.81 2.66 23.74
N ARG A 220 21.92 2.45 24.71
CA ARG A 220 21.03 1.28 24.75
C ARG A 220 20.19 1.17 23.47
N GLY A 221 19.59 2.27 23.01
CA GLY A 221 18.81 2.28 21.77
C GLY A 221 19.65 1.92 20.53
N LEU A 222 20.88 2.42 20.44
CA LEU A 222 21.82 2.05 19.38
C LEU A 222 22.23 0.57 19.45
N ASP A 223 22.40 0.01 20.64
CA ASP A 223 22.73 -1.41 20.82
C ASP A 223 21.56 -2.32 20.44
N VAL A 224 20.32 -1.94 20.76
CA VAL A 224 19.10 -2.62 20.31
C VAL A 224 19.01 -2.60 18.79
N LEU A 225 19.26 -1.45 18.16
CA LEU A 225 19.26 -1.32 16.70
C LEU A 225 20.28 -2.27 16.03
N LYS A 226 21.50 -2.36 16.58
CA LYS A 226 22.54 -3.28 16.06
C LYS A 226 22.11 -4.74 16.14
N GLN A 227 21.48 -5.14 17.24
CA GLN A 227 20.97 -6.50 17.40
C GLN A 227 19.83 -6.78 16.41
N LEU A 228 18.89 -5.84 16.26
CA LEU A 228 17.83 -5.95 15.26
C LEU A 228 18.39 -6.06 13.84
N GLN A 229 19.42 -5.29 13.49
CA GLN A 229 20.07 -5.34 12.18
C GLN A 229 20.80 -6.66 11.91
N ALA A 230 21.28 -7.34 12.96
CA ALA A 230 21.96 -8.63 12.83
C ALA A 230 20.98 -9.81 12.66
N GLU A 231 19.79 -9.72 13.26
CA GLU A 231 18.84 -10.82 13.34
C GLU A 231 17.63 -10.69 12.39
N TYR A 232 17.29 -9.48 11.92
CA TYR A 232 16.07 -9.18 11.16
C TYR A 232 16.36 -8.39 9.87
N PRO A 233 15.46 -8.45 8.86
CA PRO A 233 15.54 -7.63 7.65
C PRO A 233 15.22 -6.17 7.98
N LEU A 234 16.22 -5.47 8.54
CA LEU A 234 16.15 -4.08 8.92
C LEU A 234 16.88 -3.21 7.90
N GLU A 235 16.15 -2.29 7.29
CA GLU A 235 16.68 -1.27 6.39
C GLU A 235 16.74 0.10 7.08
N ALA A 236 17.77 0.89 6.76
CA ALA A 236 17.95 2.22 7.29
C ALA A 236 18.31 3.23 6.19
N ARG A 237 17.78 4.46 6.29
CA ARG A 237 18.01 5.60 5.36
C ARG A 237 17.54 5.42 3.90
N ILE A 238 17.10 4.24 3.47
CA ILE A 238 16.75 3.92 2.06
C ILE A 238 15.54 4.73 1.55
N HIS A 239 14.62 5.11 2.43
CA HIS A 239 13.36 5.78 2.10
C HIS A 239 13.29 7.24 2.54
N ASP A 240 14.38 7.84 3.02
CA ASP A 240 14.37 9.20 3.58
C ASP A 240 13.93 10.26 2.55
N ARG A 241 14.07 9.99 1.24
CA ARG A 241 13.56 10.85 0.15
C ARG A 241 12.06 11.14 0.21
N TYR A 242 11.28 10.28 0.89
CA TYR A 242 9.83 10.44 1.02
C TYR A 242 9.43 11.33 2.22
N ALA A 243 10.39 11.74 3.05
CA ALA A 243 10.18 12.65 4.18
C ALA A 243 11.28 13.75 4.24
N PRO A 244 11.32 14.65 3.25
CA PRO A 244 12.30 15.73 3.20
C PRO A 244 12.18 16.68 4.39
N GLU A 245 13.30 17.26 4.81
CA GLU A 245 13.36 18.25 5.89
C GLU A 245 12.75 19.57 5.44
N GLN A 246 11.46 19.75 5.72
CA GLN A 246 10.71 20.97 5.37
C GLN A 246 10.39 21.84 6.60
N GLY A 247 11.16 21.71 7.68
CA GLY A 247 10.89 22.39 8.96
C GLY A 247 9.76 21.75 9.78
N ASP A 248 9.28 20.59 9.34
CA ASP A 248 8.25 19.81 10.04
C ASP A 248 8.81 19.11 11.28
N ASP A 249 7.94 18.95 12.28
CA ASP A 249 8.23 18.15 13.48
C ASP A 249 8.52 16.68 13.11
N VAL A 250 9.31 15.99 13.94
CA VAL A 250 9.74 14.59 13.73
C VAL A 250 8.52 13.67 13.57
N ASP A 251 7.48 13.91 14.36
CA ASP A 251 6.21 13.17 14.32
C ASP A 251 5.50 13.31 12.97
N HIS A 252 5.44 14.54 12.44
CA HIS A 252 4.84 14.79 11.13
C HIS A 252 5.63 14.13 9.99
N ARG A 253 6.96 14.04 10.13
CA ARG A 253 7.81 13.32 9.18
C ARG A 253 7.56 11.81 9.21
N LEU A 254 7.41 11.21 10.40
CA LEU A 254 7.08 9.79 10.56
C LEU A 254 5.73 9.45 9.92
N VAL A 255 4.68 10.23 10.20
CA VAL A 255 3.34 9.99 9.64
C VAL A 255 3.32 10.12 8.12
N ARG A 256 4.02 11.11 7.56
CA ARG A 256 4.12 11.30 6.11
C ARG A 256 4.88 10.17 5.44
N LEU A 257 5.98 9.74 6.04
CA LEU A 257 6.75 8.60 5.56
C LEU A 257 5.90 7.32 5.56
N ALA A 258 5.17 7.06 6.65
CA ALA A 258 4.29 5.90 6.77
C ALA A 258 3.19 5.91 5.69
N LYS A 259 2.58 7.07 5.44
CA LYS A 259 1.60 7.25 4.36
C LYS A 259 2.19 6.99 2.97
N ALA A 260 3.37 7.51 2.70
CA ALA A 260 4.03 7.36 1.40
C ALA A 260 4.39 5.91 1.11
N LEU A 261 4.78 5.16 2.15
CA LEU A 261 5.19 3.75 2.05
C LEU A 261 4.04 2.75 2.28
N GLY A 262 2.86 3.21 2.69
CA GLY A 262 1.80 2.31 3.17
C GLY A 262 2.23 1.44 4.35
N ALA A 263 3.12 1.97 5.19
CA ALA A 263 3.77 1.31 6.30
C ALA A 263 3.00 1.53 7.63
N ASP A 264 3.26 0.67 8.60
CA ASP A 264 2.74 0.81 9.96
C ASP A 264 3.80 1.50 10.85
N ILE A 265 3.38 2.35 11.78
CA ILE A 265 4.29 3.00 12.74
C ILE A 265 4.34 2.18 14.02
N VAL A 266 5.53 1.88 14.51
CA VAL A 266 5.76 1.29 15.83
C VAL A 266 6.27 2.38 16.76
N THR A 267 5.42 2.83 17.68
CA THR A 267 5.76 3.87 18.66
C THR A 267 5.11 3.58 20.01
N ASN A 268 5.77 4.04 21.09
CA ASN A 268 5.20 4.07 22.44
C ASN A 268 4.69 5.46 22.82
N ASP A 269 4.79 6.44 21.92
CA ASP A 269 4.31 7.81 22.15
C ASP A 269 2.80 7.91 21.88
N PHE A 270 2.06 8.37 22.89
CA PHE A 270 0.61 8.52 22.83
C PHE A 270 0.17 9.65 21.89
N ASN A 271 0.95 10.73 21.78
CA ASN A 271 0.63 11.88 20.93
C ASN A 271 0.83 11.53 19.46
N LEU A 272 1.97 10.93 19.11
CA LEU A 272 2.24 10.47 17.75
C LEU A 272 1.17 9.46 17.30
N ARG A 273 0.73 8.57 18.20
CA ARG A 273 -0.37 7.67 17.92
C ARG A 273 -1.65 8.42 17.54
N GLY A 274 -2.09 9.36 18.37
CA GLY A 274 -3.33 10.11 18.12
C GLY A 274 -3.31 10.84 16.77
N VAL A 275 -2.18 11.46 16.42
CA VAL A 275 -2.00 12.13 15.12
C VAL A 275 -1.98 11.13 13.97
N ALA A 276 -1.28 10.00 14.12
CA ALA A 276 -1.17 8.96 13.08
C ALA A 276 -2.51 8.28 12.78
N GLU A 277 -3.30 7.96 13.80
CA GLU A 277 -4.61 7.31 13.65
C GLU A 277 -5.62 8.22 12.94
N ILE A 278 -5.68 9.52 13.27
CA ILE A 278 -6.48 10.52 12.55
C ILE A 278 -6.10 10.57 11.07
N GLN A 279 -4.82 10.32 10.79
CA GLN A 279 -4.25 10.31 9.45
C GLN A 279 -4.36 8.94 8.77
N GLU A 280 -5.15 8.00 9.30
CA GLU A 280 -5.37 6.65 8.76
C GLU A 280 -4.07 5.82 8.63
N VAL A 281 -3.07 6.12 9.45
CA VAL A 281 -1.86 5.30 9.58
C VAL A 281 -2.05 4.35 10.76
N ARG A 282 -1.81 3.05 10.53
CA ARG A 282 -1.89 2.07 11.61
C ARG A 282 -0.68 2.24 12.53
N VAL A 283 -0.96 2.20 13.82
CA VAL A 283 0.05 2.30 14.89
C VAL A 283 0.09 1.00 15.67
N MET A 284 1.30 0.54 16.00
CA MET A 284 1.57 -0.59 16.88
C MET A 284 2.29 -0.08 18.12
N SER A 285 1.68 -0.26 19.30
CA SER A 285 2.21 0.21 20.59
C SER A 285 2.64 -0.99 21.44
N LEU A 286 3.85 -0.95 22.00
CA LEU A 286 4.30 -1.99 22.93
C LEU A 286 3.52 -1.93 24.26
N ASN A 287 3.04 -0.73 24.63
CA ASN A 287 2.21 -0.56 25.82
C ASN A 287 0.84 -1.22 25.63
N ASP A 288 0.26 -1.11 24.44
CA ASP A 288 -0.99 -1.77 24.10
C ASP A 288 -0.82 -3.29 24.06
N LEU A 289 0.29 -3.76 23.47
CA LEU A 289 0.62 -5.17 23.44
C LEU A 289 0.77 -5.72 24.86
N ALA A 290 1.50 -5.02 25.73
CA ALA A 290 1.66 -5.43 27.13
C ALA A 290 0.31 -5.45 27.88
N LEU A 291 -0.59 -4.50 27.61
CA LEU A 291 -1.93 -4.49 28.19
C LEU A 291 -2.78 -5.67 27.69
N ALA A 292 -2.71 -5.98 26.40
CA ALA A 292 -3.44 -7.08 25.78
C ALA A 292 -2.96 -8.46 26.22
N LEU A 293 -1.70 -8.57 26.66
CA LEU A 293 -1.10 -9.79 27.20
C LEU A 293 -1.36 -10.02 28.69
N ARG A 294 -2.04 -9.09 29.39
CA ARG A 294 -2.36 -9.29 30.81
C ARG A 294 -3.28 -10.51 30.99
N PRO A 295 -3.02 -11.39 31.99
CA PRO A 295 -3.87 -12.53 32.25
C PRO A 295 -5.33 -12.14 32.46
N ASN A 296 -6.23 -12.82 31.76
CA ASN A 296 -7.66 -12.65 31.96
C ASN A 296 -8.11 -13.50 33.14
N VAL A 297 -8.13 -12.88 34.32
CA VAL A 297 -8.77 -13.49 35.49
C VAL A 297 -10.30 -13.48 35.32
N LEU A 298 -10.93 -14.64 35.48
CA LEU A 298 -12.38 -14.85 35.39
C LEU A 298 -13.03 -14.91 36.78
N PRO A 299 -14.33 -14.55 36.90
CA PRO A 299 -15.10 -14.89 38.10
C PRO A 299 -15.07 -16.41 38.35
N SER A 300 -15.02 -16.79 39.62
CA SER A 300 -14.89 -18.17 40.11
C SER A 300 -13.56 -18.85 39.78
N GLU A 301 -12.56 -18.12 39.27
CA GLU A 301 -11.19 -18.61 39.17
C GLU A 301 -10.52 -18.58 40.54
N VAL A 302 -9.79 -19.65 40.87
CA VAL A 302 -8.96 -19.73 42.07
C VAL A 302 -7.59 -19.14 41.75
N LEU A 303 -7.19 -18.14 42.51
CA LEU A 303 -5.86 -17.53 42.48
C LEU A 303 -5.04 -18.15 43.63
N PRO A 304 -4.13 -19.09 43.33
CA PRO A 304 -3.34 -19.73 44.35
C PRO A 304 -2.25 -18.79 44.87
N GLY A 305 -2.04 -18.81 46.18
CA GLY A 305 -0.90 -18.17 46.83
C GLY A 305 -0.87 -16.64 46.74
N LEU A 306 -2.01 -15.97 46.89
CA LEU A 306 -2.04 -14.51 46.98
C LEU A 306 -1.53 -14.05 48.36
N LYS A 307 -0.48 -13.21 48.36
CA LYS A 307 0.01 -12.60 49.60
C LYS A 307 -0.80 -11.36 49.96
N ILE A 308 -1.35 -11.33 51.18
CA ILE A 308 -2.02 -10.14 51.71
C ILE A 308 -0.96 -9.19 52.28
N ILE A 309 -0.89 -7.98 51.74
CA ILE A 309 0.20 -7.02 52.05
C ILE A 309 -0.32 -5.84 52.87
N LYS A 310 -1.61 -5.49 52.74
CA LYS A 310 -2.23 -4.34 53.42
C LYS A 310 -3.64 -4.67 53.86
N GLU A 311 -4.12 -3.98 54.89
CA GLU A 311 -5.55 -3.92 55.19
C GLU A 311 -6.29 -3.13 54.10
N GLY A 312 -7.51 -3.58 53.78
CA GLY A 312 -8.40 -2.94 52.83
C GLY A 312 -9.09 -1.71 53.40
N ARG A 313 -9.95 -1.10 52.57
CA ARG A 313 -10.69 0.10 52.99
C ARG A 313 -11.85 -0.24 53.91
N GLU A 314 -12.47 -1.39 53.70
CA GLU A 314 -13.60 -1.87 54.50
C GLU A 314 -13.13 -2.78 55.63
N TYR A 315 -13.92 -2.85 56.70
CA TYR A 315 -13.58 -3.63 57.88
C TYR A 315 -13.45 -5.12 57.53
N GLY A 316 -12.34 -5.75 57.93
CA GLY A 316 -12.05 -7.15 57.66
C GLY A 316 -11.44 -7.44 56.27
N GLN A 317 -11.33 -6.45 55.40
CA GLN A 317 -10.78 -6.62 54.06
C GLN A 317 -9.25 -6.67 54.06
N GLY A 318 -8.66 -7.48 53.18
CA GLY A 318 -7.23 -7.50 52.87
C GLY A 318 -6.96 -7.07 51.43
N VAL A 319 -5.74 -6.63 51.14
CA VAL A 319 -5.31 -6.26 49.78
C VAL A 319 -3.98 -6.95 49.45
N GLY A 320 -4.00 -7.68 48.34
CA GLY A 320 -2.84 -8.26 47.68
C GLY A 320 -2.64 -7.69 46.27
N TYR A 321 -1.55 -8.07 45.64
CA TYR A 321 -1.26 -7.72 44.24
C TYR A 321 -0.83 -8.97 43.50
N LEU A 322 -1.33 -9.12 42.26
CA LEU A 322 -0.79 -10.11 41.32
C LEU A 322 0.60 -9.66 40.83
N ASP A 323 1.30 -10.57 40.15
CA ASP A 323 2.63 -10.32 39.58
C ASP A 323 2.64 -9.15 38.58
N ASP A 324 1.52 -8.90 37.92
CA ASP A 324 1.33 -7.79 36.97
C ASP A 324 0.96 -6.45 37.64
N GLY A 325 0.86 -6.43 38.98
CA GLY A 325 0.48 -5.27 39.78
C GLY A 325 -1.03 -5.04 39.91
N THR A 326 -1.87 -5.94 39.37
CA THR A 326 -3.33 -5.86 39.55
C THR A 326 -3.69 -5.98 41.02
N MET A 327 -4.47 -5.02 41.53
CA MET A 327 -4.90 -5.01 42.92
C MET A 327 -6.00 -6.06 43.12
N VAL A 328 -5.77 -6.96 44.08
CA VAL A 328 -6.75 -7.97 44.51
C VAL A 328 -7.21 -7.61 45.92
N VAL A 329 -8.50 -7.38 46.05
CA VAL A 329 -9.19 -7.01 47.28
C VAL A 329 -9.90 -8.25 47.80
N VAL A 330 -9.50 -8.72 48.98
CA VAL A 330 -9.93 -9.99 49.55
C VAL A 330 -10.89 -9.73 50.72
N GLU A 331 -12.13 -10.18 50.61
CA GLU A 331 -13.08 -10.17 51.73
C GLU A 331 -12.58 -11.13 52.83
N ASN A 332 -12.72 -10.71 54.10
CA ASN A 332 -12.12 -11.39 55.26
C ASN A 332 -10.60 -11.61 55.16
N GLY A 333 -9.89 -10.87 54.29
CA GLY A 333 -8.43 -10.96 54.15
C GLY A 333 -7.64 -10.24 55.25
N GLY A 334 -8.26 -9.36 56.04
CA GLY A 334 -7.60 -8.57 57.09
C GLY A 334 -6.88 -9.40 58.16
N PRO A 335 -7.51 -10.46 58.71
CA PRO A 335 -6.86 -11.40 59.63
C PRO A 335 -5.62 -12.11 59.07
N HIS A 336 -5.51 -12.23 57.75
CA HIS A 336 -4.42 -12.93 57.05
C HIS A 336 -3.29 -12.00 56.59
N LEU A 337 -3.10 -10.87 57.26
CA LEU A 337 -2.08 -9.90 56.90
C LEU A 337 -0.66 -10.51 56.93
N ASN A 338 0.10 -10.32 55.85
CA ASN A 338 1.41 -10.91 55.57
C ASN A 338 1.42 -12.42 55.31
N GLU A 339 0.25 -13.07 55.32
CA GLU A 339 0.10 -14.47 54.96
C GLU A 339 -0.16 -14.63 53.46
N THR A 340 0.01 -15.85 52.98
CA THR A 340 -0.23 -16.25 51.59
C THR A 340 -1.40 -17.22 51.59
N VAL A 341 -2.49 -16.83 50.93
CA VAL A 341 -3.78 -17.54 50.95
C VAL A 341 -4.27 -17.80 49.54
N ASP A 342 -4.96 -18.92 49.34
CA ASP A 342 -5.67 -19.20 48.10
C ASP A 342 -7.00 -18.44 48.12
N VAL A 343 -7.32 -17.72 47.04
CA VAL A 343 -8.53 -16.89 46.98
C VAL A 343 -9.34 -17.20 45.72
N THR A 344 -10.66 -17.23 45.85
CA THR A 344 -11.57 -17.38 44.72
C THR A 344 -12.08 -16.02 44.29
N VAL A 345 -11.94 -15.71 43.00
CA VAL A 345 -12.36 -14.44 42.42
C VAL A 345 -13.88 -14.35 42.41
N THR A 346 -14.43 -13.33 43.05
CA THR A 346 -15.88 -13.08 43.08
C THR A 346 -16.29 -12.15 41.96
N GLN A 347 -15.58 -11.03 41.81
CA GLN A 347 -15.91 -10.00 40.84
C GLN A 347 -14.66 -9.33 40.28
N VAL A 348 -14.71 -8.95 39.01
CA VAL A 348 -13.64 -8.21 38.35
C VAL A 348 -14.19 -6.86 37.91
N ILE A 349 -13.62 -5.77 38.42
CA ILE A 349 -14.04 -4.39 38.14
C ILE A 349 -12.94 -3.67 37.37
N GLN A 350 -13.29 -3.06 36.24
CA GLN A 350 -12.39 -2.15 35.54
C GLN A 350 -12.56 -0.73 36.11
N THR A 351 -11.47 -0.11 36.55
CA THR A 351 -11.43 1.29 37.02
C THR A 351 -10.58 2.16 36.10
N GLU A 352 -10.63 3.48 36.28
CA GLU A 352 -9.79 4.44 35.55
C GLU A 352 -8.28 4.21 35.74
N ARG A 353 -7.88 3.58 36.86
CA ARG A 353 -6.48 3.28 37.18
C ARG A 353 -6.05 1.87 36.77
N GLY A 354 -6.96 1.07 36.23
CA GLY A 354 -6.71 -0.31 35.84
C GLY A 354 -7.75 -1.29 36.38
N LYS A 355 -7.42 -2.58 36.28
CA LYS A 355 -8.27 -3.68 36.74
C LYS A 355 -8.17 -3.81 38.27
N MET A 356 -9.28 -4.04 38.93
CA MET A 356 -9.37 -4.39 40.34
C MET A 356 -10.12 -5.72 40.44
N ILE A 357 -9.60 -6.65 41.22
CA ILE A 357 -10.19 -7.98 41.41
C ILE A 357 -10.70 -8.04 42.84
N PHE A 358 -11.94 -8.48 43.03
CA PHE A 358 -12.53 -8.84 44.32
C PHE A 358 -12.50 -10.36 44.44
N ALA A 359 -12.10 -10.84 45.60
CA ALA A 359 -11.97 -12.26 45.88
C ALA A 359 -12.37 -12.57 47.33
N GLU A 360 -12.66 -13.83 47.60
CA GLU A 360 -12.91 -14.39 48.93
C GLU A 360 -11.89 -15.49 49.21
N ILE A 361 -11.58 -15.75 50.47
CA ILE A 361 -10.65 -16.83 50.84
C ILE A 361 -11.26 -18.18 50.44
N GLU A 362 -10.48 -19.00 49.73
CA GLU A 362 -10.94 -20.31 49.29
C GLU A 362 -11.20 -21.21 50.51
N GLY A 363 -12.46 -21.63 50.67
CA GLY A 363 -12.89 -22.50 51.76
C GLY A 363 -13.55 -21.80 52.96
N GLU A 364 -13.61 -20.47 53.01
CA GLU A 364 -14.49 -19.74 53.93
C GLU A 364 -15.85 -19.46 53.25
N GLU A 365 -16.89 -20.20 53.63
CA GLU A 365 -18.27 -19.86 53.22
C GLU A 365 -18.78 -18.66 54.05
N LEU A 366 -19.29 -17.61 53.38
CA LEU A 366 -20.00 -16.50 54.01
C LEU A 366 -21.10 -17.01 54.96
N PRO A 367 -21.26 -16.44 56.17
CA PRO A 367 -22.38 -16.75 57.06
C PRO A 367 -23.67 -16.14 56.49
N GLY A 368 -24.32 -16.83 55.54
CA GLY A 368 -25.61 -16.39 54.97
C GLY A 368 -26.12 -17.07 53.70
N GLY A 369 -25.34 -17.93 53.03
CA GLY A 369 -25.76 -18.59 51.78
C GLY A 369 -26.47 -19.93 51.98
N THR A 370 -27.65 -20.11 51.39
CA THR A 370 -28.49 -21.30 51.52
C THR A 370 -27.84 -22.54 50.89
N ARG A 371 -27.82 -23.68 51.62
CA ARG A 371 -27.30 -24.98 51.13
C ARG A 371 -28.04 -25.48 49.88
N GLY A 372 -27.34 -25.58 48.76
CA GLY A 372 -27.67 -26.50 47.66
C GLY A 372 -27.13 -27.92 47.93
N PRO A 373 -27.74 -28.99 47.37
CA PRO A 373 -27.47 -30.35 47.83
C PRO A 373 -26.08 -30.84 47.41
N ARG A 374 -25.33 -31.37 48.40
CA ARG A 374 -24.06 -32.08 48.22
C ARG A 374 -24.23 -33.22 47.20
N ARG A 375 -23.61 -33.11 46.03
CA ARG A 375 -23.39 -34.26 45.14
C ARG A 375 -22.26 -35.12 45.73
N GLY A 376 -22.61 -36.33 46.14
CA GLY A 376 -21.69 -37.33 46.65
C GLY A 376 -20.64 -37.73 45.61
N GLY A 377 -19.41 -37.90 46.08
CA GLY A 377 -18.32 -38.44 45.29
C GLY A 377 -18.51 -39.93 44.94
N PRO A 378 -17.84 -40.43 43.90
CA PRO A 378 -17.95 -41.82 43.49
C PRO A 378 -17.26 -42.75 44.49
N ARG A 379 -17.98 -43.82 44.88
CA ARG A 379 -17.40 -44.96 45.59
C ARG A 379 -16.39 -45.66 44.69
N ARG A 380 -15.23 -45.96 45.28
CA ARG A 380 -14.23 -46.89 44.73
C ARG A 380 -14.87 -48.26 44.46
N VAL A 381 -14.51 -48.85 43.32
CA VAL A 381 -14.35 -50.30 43.15
C VAL A 381 -12.97 -50.49 42.56
#